data_AF-A0A918I3D4-F1
#
_entry.id   AF-A0A918I3D4-F1
#
_cell.length_a   1.000
_cell.length_b   1.000
_cell.length_c   1.000
_cell.angle_alpha   90.00
_cell.angle_beta   90.00
_cell.angle_gamma   90.00
#
_symmetry.space_group_name_H-M   'P 1'
#
loop_
_entity.id
_entity.type
_entity.pdbx_description
1 polymer ?
#
loop_
_entity_poly.entity_id
_entity_poly.type
_entity_poly.pdbx_seq_one_letter_code
_entity_poly.pdbx_strand_id
1 'polypeptide(L)'
;MTGRVTAVSSNATYSFSKPNRTSVNLIAGLGIEGDVHAGKTIRHQFRMTYEPDQPNLRQVHLMHEELFDELALKGYDVSAGRLGENITTRGVDLLGLPTGALLHLGAEAVVEVTGLRNPCAKINDFRPGLLGEMFALDPVSGDFTFKSGIMALVCHAGIVHPQDPIRVELPPGPHRPLERV
;
A
#
# COMPACT_ATOMS: atom_id res chain seq x y z
N MET A 1 -3.96 -20.55 -2.94
CA MET A 1 -4.12 -20.02 -1.57
C MET A 1 -4.69 -18.63 -1.69
N THR A 2 -5.69 -18.29 -0.87
CA THR A 2 -6.15 -16.90 -0.72
C THR A 2 -5.10 -16.10 0.05
N GLY A 3 -4.87 -14.85 -0.34
CA GLY A 3 -3.97 -13.97 0.41
C GLY A 3 -4.51 -13.71 1.82
N ARG A 4 -3.67 -13.15 2.69
CA ARG A 4 -4.07 -12.71 4.03
C ARG A 4 -3.37 -11.42 4.42
N VAL A 5 -3.95 -10.70 5.35
CA VAL A 5 -3.30 -9.60 6.06
C VAL A 5 -2.34 -10.19 7.10
N THR A 6 -1.08 -9.77 7.10
CA THR A 6 -0.10 -10.20 8.11
C THR A 6 0.04 -9.17 9.23
N ALA A 7 -0.12 -7.90 8.92
CA ALA A 7 -0.14 -6.82 9.91
C ALA A 7 -0.95 -5.62 9.43
N VAL A 8 -1.38 -4.80 10.39
CA VAL A 8 -2.02 -3.50 10.15
C VAL A 8 -1.33 -2.41 10.97
N SER A 9 -1.22 -1.22 10.40
CA SER A 9 -0.42 -0.12 10.95
C SER A 9 -1.10 1.23 10.67
N SER A 10 -1.06 2.12 11.66
CA SER A 10 -1.58 3.47 11.52
C SER A 10 -0.81 4.45 12.38
N ASN A 11 -0.74 5.71 11.96
CA ASN A 11 -0.15 6.76 12.78
C ASN A 11 -0.87 8.09 12.63
N ALA A 12 -1.16 8.75 13.76
CA ALA A 12 -1.77 10.08 13.79
C ALA A 12 -0.78 11.20 13.46
N THR A 13 0.52 10.92 13.40
CA THR A 13 1.56 11.88 13.07
C THR A 13 2.26 11.56 11.76
N TYR A 14 2.77 12.59 11.08
CA TYR A 14 3.60 12.41 9.89
C TYR A 14 4.97 11.85 10.28
N SER A 15 5.11 10.54 10.16
CA SER A 15 6.36 9.80 10.23
C SER A 15 6.52 8.91 9.00
N PHE A 16 7.75 8.48 8.71
CA PHE A 16 7.99 7.55 7.62
C PHE A 16 7.42 6.16 7.92
N SER A 17 7.76 5.59 9.08
CA SER A 17 7.21 4.30 9.53
C SER A 17 5.93 4.49 10.34
N LYS A 18 5.06 3.48 10.33
CA LYS A 18 3.83 3.40 11.11
C LYS A 18 3.94 2.27 12.14
N PRO A 19 3.61 2.51 13.42
CA PRO A 19 3.54 1.43 14.40
C PRO A 19 2.38 0.48 14.11
N ASN A 20 2.58 -0.79 14.41
CA ASN A 20 1.53 -1.81 14.27
C ASN A 20 0.40 -1.61 15.27
N ARG A 21 -0.77 -2.12 14.88
CA ARG A 21 -2.01 -2.12 15.66
C ARG A 21 -2.57 -3.53 15.73
N THR A 22 -3.44 -3.77 16.70
CA THR A 22 -4.23 -5.01 16.78
C THR A 22 -5.34 -5.03 15.72
N SER A 23 -5.78 -3.85 15.28
CA SER A 23 -6.73 -3.65 14.19
C SER A 23 -6.64 -2.22 13.65
N VAL A 24 -7.21 -1.98 12.48
CA VAL A 24 -7.47 -0.63 11.94
C VAL A 24 -8.89 -0.54 11.43
N ASN A 25 -9.53 0.62 11.60
CA ASN A 25 -10.88 0.89 11.11
C ASN A 25 -10.80 1.68 9.80
N LEU A 26 -11.26 1.09 8.70
CA LEU A 26 -11.33 1.76 7.40
C LEU A 26 -12.62 2.57 7.33
N ILE A 27 -12.50 3.82 6.88
CA ILE A 27 -13.61 4.74 6.69
C ILE A 27 -13.73 5.06 5.20
N ALA A 28 -14.90 4.74 4.63
CA ALA A 28 -15.18 4.91 3.21
C ALA A 28 -14.90 6.34 2.72
N GLY A 29 -14.14 6.44 1.62
CA GLY A 29 -13.74 7.71 1.02
C GLY A 29 -12.79 8.57 1.86
N LEU A 30 -12.30 8.08 3.00
CA LEU A 30 -11.40 8.83 3.88
C LEU A 30 -10.06 8.11 4.12
N GLY A 31 -10.03 6.79 4.27
CA GLY A 31 -8.83 6.04 4.64
C GLY A 31 -8.95 5.42 6.03
N ILE A 32 -7.88 5.43 6.82
CA ILE A 32 -7.87 4.78 8.15
C ILE A 32 -8.17 5.79 9.24
N GLU A 33 -9.10 5.44 10.14
CA GLU A 33 -9.39 6.22 11.33
C GLU A 33 -8.13 6.47 12.17
N GLY A 34 -7.87 7.73 12.49
CA GLY A 34 -6.69 8.14 13.26
C GLY A 34 -5.37 8.12 12.48
N ASP A 35 -5.37 7.81 11.17
CA ASP A 35 -4.17 7.97 10.35
C ASP A 35 -4.06 9.39 9.79
N VAL A 36 -2.85 9.95 9.83
CA VAL A 36 -2.56 11.31 9.36
C VAL A 36 -2.84 11.50 7.85
N HIS A 37 -2.79 10.41 7.07
CA HIS A 37 -3.05 10.41 5.64
C HIS A 37 -4.54 10.26 5.29
N ALA A 38 -5.42 10.12 6.28
CA ALA A 38 -6.85 10.06 6.05
C ALA A 38 -7.42 11.44 5.67
N GLY A 39 -8.32 11.46 4.69
CA GLY A 39 -8.97 12.66 4.19
C GLY A 39 -9.46 12.52 2.75
N LYS A 40 -10.43 13.36 2.37
CA LYS A 40 -11.00 13.40 1.02
C LYS A 40 -10.03 13.93 -0.03
N THR A 41 -9.15 14.85 0.37
CA THR A 41 -8.16 15.50 -0.51
C THR A 41 -6.73 15.13 -0.12
N ILE A 42 -5.76 15.46 -0.97
CA ILE A 42 -4.35 15.11 -0.79
C ILE A 42 -3.87 15.38 0.64
N ARG A 43 -3.34 14.34 1.28
CA ARG A 43 -2.70 14.41 2.61
C ARG A 43 -1.19 14.15 2.57
N HIS A 44 -0.59 14.04 1.39
CA HIS A 44 0.85 13.89 1.28
C HIS A 44 1.55 15.24 1.48
N GLN A 45 2.42 15.34 2.49
CA GLN A 45 3.03 16.60 2.94
C GLN A 45 3.60 17.45 1.80
N PHE A 46 4.30 16.82 0.85
CA PHE A 46 4.90 17.53 -0.29
C PHE A 46 3.86 17.96 -1.34
N ARG A 47 2.82 17.15 -1.57
CA ARG A 47 1.82 17.45 -2.63
C ARG A 47 0.79 18.48 -2.17
N MET A 48 0.54 18.58 -0.86
CA MET A 48 -0.32 19.61 -0.29
C MET A 48 0.15 21.03 -0.63
N THR A 49 1.45 21.23 -0.88
CA THR A 49 1.99 22.54 -1.27
C THR A 49 1.57 22.97 -2.68
N TYR A 50 1.22 22.03 -3.56
CA TYR A 50 0.97 22.30 -4.99
C TYR A 50 -0.48 22.01 -5.42
N GLU A 51 -1.11 20.97 -4.88
CA GLU A 51 -2.41 20.48 -5.33
C GLU A 51 -3.33 20.05 -4.15
N PRO A 52 -3.54 20.89 -3.13
CA PRO A 52 -4.20 20.49 -1.87
C PRO A 52 -5.65 20.02 -2.03
N ASP A 53 -6.35 20.48 -3.08
CA ASP A 53 -7.78 20.21 -3.29
C ASP A 53 -8.03 18.96 -4.15
N GLN A 54 -6.99 18.33 -4.71
CA GLN A 54 -7.16 17.12 -5.50
C GLN A 54 -7.64 15.94 -4.64
N PRO A 55 -8.44 15.00 -5.20
CA PRO A 55 -8.86 13.80 -4.50
C PRO A 55 -7.70 12.99 -3.94
N ASN A 56 -7.87 12.45 -2.74
CA ASN A 56 -6.88 11.58 -2.12
C ASN A 56 -6.94 10.17 -2.74
N LEU A 57 -6.10 9.88 -3.72
CA LEU A 57 -5.95 8.53 -4.29
C LEU A 57 -5.11 7.59 -3.42
N ARG A 58 -4.70 8.05 -2.24
CA ARG A 58 -3.66 7.47 -1.40
C ARG A 58 -4.16 7.19 0.03
N GLN A 59 -5.40 6.71 0.14
CA GLN A 59 -6.10 6.52 1.41
C GLN A 59 -5.54 5.35 2.22
N VAL A 60 -5.17 4.25 1.54
CA VAL A 60 -4.56 3.08 2.16
C VAL A 60 -3.34 2.65 1.33
N HIS A 61 -2.20 2.45 1.99
CA HIS A 61 -0.99 1.91 1.40
C HIS A 61 -0.86 0.42 1.75
N LEU A 62 -0.73 -0.45 0.75
CA LEU A 62 -0.57 -1.90 0.96
C LEU A 62 0.77 -2.38 0.40
N MET A 63 1.46 -3.23 1.16
CA MET A 63 2.72 -3.88 0.73
C MET A 63 2.69 -5.39 0.96
N HIS A 64 3.39 -6.11 0.10
CA HIS A 64 3.52 -7.57 0.16
C HIS A 64 4.74 -7.95 1.02
N GLU A 65 4.53 -8.82 2.00
CA GLU A 65 5.55 -9.31 2.94
C GLU A 65 6.66 -10.07 2.23
N GLU A 66 6.37 -10.64 1.06
CA GLU A 66 7.36 -11.30 0.20
C GLU A 66 8.51 -10.37 -0.20
N LEU A 67 8.27 -9.05 -0.30
CA LEU A 67 9.36 -8.09 -0.52
C LEU A 67 10.30 -8.04 0.69
N PHE A 68 9.77 -8.16 1.90
CA PHE A 68 10.58 -8.09 3.11
C PHE A 68 11.47 -9.32 3.23
N ASP A 69 10.97 -10.49 2.83
CA ASP A 69 11.78 -11.70 2.69
C ASP A 69 12.92 -11.48 1.66
N GLU A 70 12.64 -10.89 0.50
CA GLU A 70 13.65 -10.56 -0.52
C GLU A 70 14.72 -9.60 0.03
N LEU A 71 14.29 -8.56 0.74
CA LEU A 71 15.16 -7.55 1.33
C LEU A 71 16.06 -8.11 2.44
N ALA A 72 15.54 -9.04 3.24
CA ALA A 72 16.31 -9.70 4.30
C ALA A 72 17.50 -10.50 3.72
N LEU A 73 17.32 -11.16 2.57
CA LEU A 73 18.41 -11.85 1.86
C LEU A 73 19.52 -10.89 1.39
N LYS A 74 19.19 -9.62 1.21
CA LYS A 74 20.11 -8.55 0.81
C LYS A 74 20.68 -7.79 2.03
N GLY A 75 20.39 -8.25 3.25
CA GLY A 75 20.90 -7.66 4.49
C GLY A 75 20.09 -6.48 5.01
N TYR A 76 18.90 -6.21 4.45
CA TYR A 76 18.01 -5.17 4.96
C TYR A 76 17.01 -5.73 5.96
N ASP A 77 17.06 -5.23 7.20
CA ASP A 77 16.06 -5.51 8.23
C ASP A 77 14.86 -4.56 8.10
N VAL A 78 13.79 -5.06 7.46
CA VAL A 78 12.52 -4.37 7.23
C VAL A 78 11.39 -5.26 7.72
N SER A 79 10.49 -4.68 8.52
CA SER A 79 9.30 -5.36 9.03
C SER A 79 8.04 -4.54 8.72
N ALA A 80 6.87 -5.13 8.99
CA ALA A 80 5.59 -4.48 8.74
C ALA A 80 5.47 -3.09 9.38
N GLY A 81 4.87 -2.17 8.63
CA GLY A 81 4.71 -0.75 8.93
C GLY A 81 5.97 0.09 8.70
N ARG A 82 7.15 -0.51 8.49
CA ARG A 82 8.41 0.25 8.47
C ARG A 82 8.60 1.09 7.20
N LEU A 83 8.00 0.69 6.09
CA LEU A 83 8.01 1.44 4.83
C LEU A 83 6.80 2.37 4.69
N GLY A 84 6.03 2.54 5.76
CA GLY A 84 4.89 3.46 5.84
C GLY A 84 3.61 2.86 5.26
N GLU A 85 3.58 1.56 5.01
CA GLU A 85 2.37 0.83 4.66
C GLU A 85 1.40 0.73 5.84
N ASN A 86 0.13 0.72 5.50
CA ASN A 86 -0.95 0.54 6.45
C ASN A 86 -1.34 -0.92 6.59
N ILE A 87 -1.23 -1.70 5.51
CA ILE A 87 -1.60 -3.11 5.48
C ILE A 87 -0.46 -3.88 4.84
N THR A 88 0.11 -4.81 5.59
CA THR A 88 1.06 -5.78 5.06
C THR A 88 0.30 -7.06 4.71
N THR A 89 0.53 -7.61 3.53
CA THR A 89 -0.19 -8.77 3.00
C THR A 89 0.76 -9.91 2.68
N ARG A 90 0.25 -11.14 2.58
CA ARG A 90 0.99 -12.28 2.04
C ARG A 90 0.11 -13.20 1.22
N GLY A 91 0.66 -13.81 0.18
CA GLY A 91 -0.03 -14.75 -0.70
C GLY A 91 -0.97 -14.07 -1.70
N VAL A 92 -0.78 -12.77 -1.96
CA VAL A 92 -1.51 -12.00 -2.97
C VAL A 92 -0.51 -11.19 -3.79
N ASP A 93 -0.57 -11.34 -5.10
CA ASP A 93 0.27 -10.58 -6.03
C ASP A 93 -0.32 -9.17 -6.20
N LEU A 94 0.02 -8.26 -5.29
CA LEU A 94 -0.48 -6.88 -5.32
C LEU A 94 -0.05 -6.12 -6.58
N LEU A 95 1.17 -6.37 -7.08
CA LEU A 95 1.75 -5.60 -8.18
C LEU A 95 1.20 -6.05 -9.55
N GLY A 96 0.76 -7.31 -9.65
CA GLY A 96 0.09 -7.85 -10.82
C GLY A 96 -1.41 -7.55 -10.91
N LEU A 97 -2.01 -6.91 -9.90
CA LEU A 97 -3.42 -6.54 -9.94
C LEU A 97 -3.69 -5.46 -11.00
N PRO A 98 -4.86 -5.45 -11.66
CA PRO A 98 -5.24 -4.33 -12.50
C PRO A 98 -5.73 -3.13 -11.70
N THR A 99 -5.62 -1.95 -12.31
CA THR A 99 -6.27 -0.74 -11.79
C THR A 99 -7.78 -0.96 -11.68
N GLY A 100 -8.36 -0.63 -10.53
CA GLY A 100 -9.78 -0.86 -10.24
C GLY A 100 -10.11 -2.24 -9.66
N ALA A 101 -9.12 -3.10 -9.41
CA ALA A 101 -9.34 -4.32 -8.65
C ALA A 101 -9.85 -4.00 -7.24
N LEU A 102 -10.80 -4.79 -6.75
CA LEU A 102 -11.30 -4.69 -5.39
C LEU A 102 -10.64 -5.75 -4.51
N LEU A 103 -10.10 -5.31 -3.38
CA LEU A 103 -9.58 -6.17 -2.32
C LEU A 103 -10.57 -6.17 -1.17
N HIS A 104 -11.18 -7.32 -0.95
CA HIS A 104 -12.00 -7.59 0.23
C HIS A 104 -11.07 -8.05 1.34
N LEU A 105 -11.02 -7.28 2.43
CA LEU A 105 -10.12 -7.47 3.57
C LEU A 105 -10.96 -7.86 4.78
N GLY A 106 -10.90 -9.13 5.16
CA GLY A 106 -11.74 -9.64 6.25
C GLY A 106 -13.21 -9.73 5.86
N ALA A 107 -14.10 -9.40 6.79
CA ALA A 107 -15.53 -9.61 6.62
C ALA A 107 -16.23 -8.50 5.83
N GLU A 108 -15.84 -7.24 6.04
CA GLU A 108 -16.60 -6.07 5.59
C GLU A 108 -15.77 -5.13 4.71
N ALA A 109 -14.51 -4.89 5.06
CA ALA A 109 -13.72 -3.82 4.45
C ALA A 109 -13.40 -4.12 2.97
N VAL A 110 -13.62 -3.13 2.09
CA VAL A 110 -13.29 -3.24 0.67
C VAL A 110 -12.50 -2.01 0.24
N VAL A 111 -11.38 -2.25 -0.42
CA VAL A 111 -10.55 -1.19 -1.02
C VAL A 111 -10.39 -1.39 -2.53
N GLU A 112 -10.40 -0.31 -3.28
CA GLU A 112 -10.15 -0.29 -4.73
C GLU A 112 -8.71 0.12 -5.01
N VAL A 113 -8.00 -0.71 -5.77
CA VAL A 113 -6.61 -0.45 -6.16
C VAL A 113 -6.54 0.73 -7.15
N THR A 114 -5.81 1.77 -6.78
CA THR A 114 -5.65 2.98 -7.61
C THR A 114 -4.35 3.02 -8.41
N GLY A 115 -3.29 2.38 -7.92
CA GLY A 115 -2.00 2.41 -8.61
C GLY A 115 -0.82 2.00 -7.73
N LEU A 116 0.37 2.05 -8.32
CA LEU A 116 1.64 1.77 -7.65
C LEU A 116 2.06 2.94 -6.76
N ARG A 117 2.57 2.62 -5.57
CA ARG A 117 3.17 3.62 -4.69
C ARG A 117 4.53 4.03 -5.24
N ASN A 118 4.69 5.34 -5.51
CA ASN A 118 5.98 5.90 -5.90
C ASN A 118 7.04 5.77 -4.79
N PRO A 119 8.21 5.14 -5.03
CA PRO A 119 9.33 5.22 -4.11
C PRO A 119 9.88 6.65 -4.00
N CYS A 120 10.40 7.01 -2.81
CA CYS A 120 10.90 8.35 -2.54
C CYS A 120 12.17 8.31 -1.67
N ALA A 121 12.89 9.44 -1.63
CA ALA A 121 14.16 9.58 -0.93
C ALA A 121 14.11 9.19 0.56
N LYS A 122 12.94 9.34 1.21
CA LYS A 122 12.73 8.93 2.62
C LYS A 122 13.04 7.46 2.88
N ILE A 123 12.99 6.59 1.86
CA ILE A 123 13.40 5.18 1.97
C ILE A 123 14.91 5.06 2.25
N ASN A 124 15.73 5.87 1.58
CA ASN A 124 17.17 5.90 1.83
C ASN A 124 17.51 6.58 3.16
N ASP A 125 16.72 7.58 3.58
CA ASP A 125 16.85 8.18 4.92
C ASP A 125 16.56 7.15 6.02
N PHE A 126 15.62 6.22 5.76
CA PHE A 126 15.32 5.11 6.66
C PHE A 126 16.43 4.06 6.69
N ARG A 127 16.89 3.61 5.51
CA ARG A 127 18.00 2.67 5.36
C ARG A 127 18.80 2.99 4.09
N PRO A 128 20.09 3.37 4.19
CA PRO A 128 20.91 3.66 3.02
C PRO A 128 20.94 2.50 2.02
N GLY A 129 20.76 2.79 0.73
CA GLY A 129 20.78 1.80 -0.36
C GLY A 129 19.42 1.15 -0.64
N LEU A 130 18.49 1.18 0.31
CA LEU A 130 17.22 0.46 0.20
C LEU A 130 16.33 0.98 -0.94
N LEU A 131 16.45 2.25 -1.32
CA LEU A 131 15.69 2.81 -2.44
C LEU A 131 15.96 2.05 -3.74
N GLY A 132 17.20 1.63 -4.00
CA GLY A 132 17.57 0.89 -5.20
C GLY A 132 16.84 -0.45 -5.31
N GLU A 133 16.53 -1.06 -4.16
CA GLU A 133 15.79 -2.33 -4.10
C GLU A 133 14.30 -2.19 -4.37
N MET A 134 13.77 -0.97 -4.48
CA MET A 134 12.35 -0.73 -4.76
C MET A 134 12.02 -0.76 -6.26
N PHE A 135 13.01 -0.99 -7.12
CA PHE A 135 12.85 -1.07 -8.56
C PHE A 135 13.06 -2.51 -9.02
N ALA A 136 12.26 -2.94 -9.98
CA ALA A 136 12.45 -4.19 -10.70
C ALA A 136 12.49 -3.90 -12.20
N LEU A 137 13.49 -4.45 -12.88
CA LEU A 137 13.62 -4.38 -14.33
C LEU A 137 13.04 -5.66 -14.93
N ASP A 138 12.21 -5.51 -15.96
CA ASP A 138 11.85 -6.60 -16.83
C ASP A 138 13.02 -6.86 -17.80
N PRO A 139 13.67 -8.02 -17.73
CA PRO A 139 14.83 -8.32 -18.56
C PRO A 139 14.49 -8.52 -20.05
N VAL A 140 13.21 -8.72 -20.38
CA VAL A 140 12.73 -8.97 -21.75
C VAL A 140 12.34 -7.66 -22.42
N SER A 141 11.48 -6.86 -21.77
CA SER A 141 11.03 -5.59 -22.33
C SER A 141 12.00 -4.43 -22.11
N GLY A 142 12.83 -4.52 -21.06
CA GLY A 142 13.67 -3.41 -20.58
C GLY A 142 12.88 -2.38 -19.75
N ASP A 143 11.58 -2.59 -19.56
CA ASP A 143 10.74 -1.73 -18.71
C ASP A 143 11.09 -1.93 -17.24
N PHE A 144 10.66 -1.00 -16.40
CA PHE A 144 10.81 -1.13 -14.95
C PHE A 144 9.47 -0.94 -14.24
N THR A 145 9.33 -1.59 -13.09
CA THR A 145 8.21 -1.44 -12.19
C THR A 145 8.67 -1.09 -10.77
N PHE A 146 7.72 -0.64 -9.95
CA PHE A 146 7.94 -0.29 -8.56
C PHE A 146 7.50 -1.43 -7.65
N LYS A 147 8.36 -1.83 -6.72
CA LYS A 147 8.07 -2.85 -5.72
C LYS A 147 7.52 -2.27 -4.42
N SER A 148 7.38 -0.96 -4.30
CA SER A 148 6.91 -0.31 -3.07
C SER A 148 5.42 -0.49 -2.75
N GLY A 149 4.76 -1.50 -3.33
CA GLY A 149 3.35 -1.78 -3.07
C GLY A 149 2.39 -0.89 -3.85
N ILE A 150 1.13 -0.91 -3.42
CA ILE A 150 0.00 -0.26 -4.09
C ILE A 150 -0.68 0.75 -3.17
N MET A 151 -1.37 1.69 -3.78
CA MET A 151 -2.31 2.58 -3.12
C MET A 151 -3.74 2.15 -3.43
N ALA A 152 -4.64 2.45 -2.49
CA ALA A 152 -6.05 2.12 -2.65
C ALA A 152 -6.96 3.19 -2.03
N LEU A 153 -8.21 3.22 -2.49
CA LEU A 153 -9.33 3.95 -1.92
C LEU A 153 -10.18 3.02 -1.06
N VAL A 154 -10.76 3.53 0.02
CA VAL A 154 -11.73 2.75 0.81
C VAL A 154 -13.12 2.89 0.17
N CYS A 155 -13.64 1.79 -0.37
CA CYS A 155 -14.97 1.72 -0.98
C CYS A 155 -16.04 1.33 0.05
N HIS A 156 -15.72 0.35 0.90
CA HIS A 156 -16.58 -0.09 2.00
C HIS A 156 -15.82 -0.02 3.32
N ALA A 157 -16.44 0.58 4.33
CA ALA A 157 -15.88 0.70 5.67
C ALA A 157 -15.81 -0.66 6.36
N GLY A 158 -14.94 -0.81 7.35
CA GLY A 158 -14.83 -2.05 8.10
C GLY A 158 -13.55 -2.14 8.90
N ILE A 159 -13.55 -3.00 9.91
CA ILE A 159 -12.37 -3.26 10.75
C ILE A 159 -11.53 -4.35 10.08
N VAL A 160 -10.24 -4.11 9.96
CA VAL A 160 -9.26 -5.07 9.43
C VAL A 160 -8.31 -5.49 10.55
N HIS A 161 -8.12 -6.80 10.68
CA HIS A 161 -7.24 -7.46 11.62
C HIS A 161 -6.10 -8.21 10.92
N PRO A 162 -4.95 -8.42 11.59
CA PRO A 162 -4.02 -9.47 11.19
C PRO A 162 -4.73 -10.82 11.08
N GLN A 163 -4.30 -11.63 10.10
CA GLN A 163 -4.90 -12.91 9.69
C GLN A 163 -6.21 -12.83 8.90
N ASP A 164 -6.77 -11.64 8.70
CA ASP A 164 -7.94 -11.51 7.83
C ASP A 164 -7.63 -12.02 6.42
N PRO A 165 -8.55 -12.81 5.82
CA PRO A 165 -8.38 -13.26 4.45
C PRO A 165 -8.49 -12.09 3.48
N ILE A 166 -7.80 -12.21 2.35
CA ILE A 166 -7.86 -11.30 1.22
C ILE A 166 -8.50 -12.03 0.05
N ARG A 167 -9.64 -11.52 -0.42
CA ARG A 167 -10.25 -11.94 -1.68
C ARG A 167 -10.10 -10.83 -2.71
N VAL A 168 -9.62 -11.19 -3.88
CA VAL A 168 -9.49 -10.29 -5.02
C VAL A 168 -10.72 -10.42 -5.91
N GLU A 169 -11.29 -9.30 -6.29
CA GLU A 169 -12.32 -9.19 -7.32
C GLU A 169 -11.80 -8.31 -8.45
N LEU A 170 -11.76 -8.86 -9.66
CA LEU A 170 -11.22 -8.19 -10.83
C LEU A 170 -12.29 -7.31 -11.49
N PRO A 171 -11.92 -6.13 -12.01
CA PRO A 171 -12.86 -5.31 -12.76
C PRO A 171 -13.23 -5.99 -14.08
N PRO A 172 -14.34 -5.56 -14.73
CA PRO A 172 -14.66 -5.99 -16.08
C PRO A 172 -13.50 -5.72 -17.05
N GLY A 173 -13.31 -6.62 -18.02
CA GLY A 173 -12.26 -6.48 -19.03
C GLY A 173 -12.55 -5.35 -20.03
N PRO A 174 -11.52 -4.85 -20.74
CA PRO A 174 -10.11 -5.24 -20.62
C PRO A 174 -9.42 -4.65 -19.38
N HIS A 175 -8.50 -5.42 -18.80
CA HIS A 175 -7.72 -5.00 -17.64
C HIS A 175 -6.64 -3.99 -18.02
N ARG A 176 -6.45 -2.98 -17.16
CA ARG A 176 -5.38 -1.99 -17.29
C ARG A 176 -4.32 -2.23 -16.22
N PRO A 177 -3.02 -2.23 -16.55
CA PRO A 177 -1.95 -2.36 -15.57
C PRO A 177 -1.96 -1.18 -14.58
N LEU A 178 -1.25 -1.32 -13.47
CA LEU A 178 -1.10 -0.25 -12.50
C LEU A 178 -0.10 0.79 -12.98
N GLU A 179 -0.52 2.04 -12.91
CA GLU A 179 0.36 3.19 -13.07
C GLU A 179 0.70 3.80 -11.71
N ARG A 180 1.68 4.70 -11.70
CA ARG A 180 2.08 5.41 -10.48
C ARG A 180 1.05 6.45 -10.06
N VAL A 181 0.77 6.52 -8.75
CA VAL A 181 -0.05 7.57 -8.11
C VAL A 181 0.70 8.33 -7.01
#